data_AF-A0A8J4TR78-F1
#
_entry.id   AF-A0A8J4TR78-F1
#
_cell.length_a   1.000
_cell.length_b   1.000
_cell.length_c   1.000
_cell.angle_alpha   90.00
_cell.angle_beta   90.00
_cell.angle_gamma   90.00
#
_symmetry.space_group_name_H-M   'P 1'
#
loop_
_entity.id
_entity.type
_entity.pdbx_description
1 polymer ?
#
loop_
_entity_poly.entity_id
_entity_poly.type
_entity_poly.pdbx_seq_one_letter_code
_entity_poly.pdbx_strand_id
1 'polypeptide(L)'
;METGCIYEARQPVFSIMDEEIIKTVMIKECYSLFTNRRNFRLNGPLNDAVVFAENEDWKRIRSMFGIMKSHSRSLVENLGKTSERGDSADIKEFFGAYSMDVVTSTAFSVDIESLNNPKDPFVSNIKKMLKFNFFNPVFLAVVLFPFITPLLRKMGLAFFPGEVTAFFCASMQKIKPERVAKDHERRADFMQLMIDSQKSENNQDFSLLDSYEEEKCM
;
A
#
# COMPACT_ATOMS: atom_id res chain seq x y z
N MET A 1 4.55 31.34 11.64
CA MET A 1 3.54 30.41 11.10
C MET A 1 2.90 29.76 12.30
N GLU A 2 1.63 30.04 12.56
CA GLU A 2 0.98 29.71 13.83
C GLU A 2 0.42 28.28 13.82
N THR A 3 0.75 27.52 14.85
CA THR A 3 0.15 26.22 15.20
C THR A 3 -1.33 26.44 15.54
N GLY A 4 -2.22 25.68 14.90
CA GLY A 4 -3.67 25.91 15.01
C GLY A 4 -4.47 24.64 15.19
N CYS A 5 -5.54 24.71 15.99
CA CYS A 5 -6.52 23.63 16.11
C CYS A 5 -7.66 23.88 15.11
N ILE A 6 -7.94 22.89 14.27
CA ILE A 6 -9.03 22.90 13.32
C ILE A 6 -9.96 21.73 13.68
N TYR A 7 -11.27 21.94 13.57
CA TYR A 7 -12.24 20.85 13.76
C TYR A 7 -12.69 20.31 12.42
N GLU A 8 -12.48 19.02 12.20
CA GLU A 8 -13.13 18.28 11.13
C GLU A 8 -14.40 17.61 11.67
N ALA A 9 -15.53 18.29 11.50
CA ALA A 9 -16.80 17.90 12.10
C ALA A 9 -16.67 17.68 13.63
N ARG A 10 -16.69 16.43 14.08
CA ARG A 10 -16.58 16.07 15.50
C ARG A 10 -15.15 15.74 15.94
N GLN A 11 -14.20 15.71 15.01
CA GLN A 11 -12.82 15.31 15.28
C GLN A 11 -11.92 16.56 15.37
N PRO A 12 -11.24 16.81 16.51
CA PRO A 12 -10.20 17.82 16.56
C PRO A 12 -8.98 17.36 15.75
N VAL A 13 -8.42 18.28 14.98
CA VAL A 13 -7.22 18.12 14.17
C VAL A 13 -6.25 19.24 14.54
N PHE A 14 -5.10 18.86 15.08
CA PHE A 14 -4.07 19.81 15.47
C PHE A 14 -3.04 19.95 14.34
N SER A 15 -2.97 21.13 13.73
CA SER A 15 -2.01 21.42 12.66
C SER A 15 -0.72 21.98 13.27
N ILE A 16 0.37 21.24 13.08
CA ILE A 16 1.68 21.53 13.65
C ILE A 16 2.60 22.05 12.54
N MET A 17 3.17 23.24 12.72
CA MET A 17 4.13 23.84 11.78
C MET A 17 5.54 24.00 12.37
N ASP A 18 5.72 23.67 13.66
CA ASP A 18 7.00 23.72 14.35
C ASP A 18 7.84 22.46 14.05
N GLU A 19 9.09 22.66 13.62
CA GLU A 19 9.99 21.57 13.21
C GLU A 19 10.32 20.62 14.38
N GLU A 20 10.55 21.15 15.59
CA GLU A 20 10.92 20.33 16.74
C GLU A 20 9.76 19.43 17.17
N ILE A 21 8.53 19.97 17.13
CA ILE A 21 7.32 19.20 17.42
C ILE A 21 7.08 18.16 16.31
N ILE A 22 7.22 18.54 15.03
CA ILE A 22 7.10 17.60 13.90
C ILE A 22 8.11 16.45 14.06
N LYS A 23 9.37 16.76 14.38
CA LYS A 23 10.43 15.75 14.62
C LYS A 23 10.09 14.85 15.79
N THR A 24 9.48 15.40 16.84
CA THR A 24 9.05 14.63 18.00
C THR A 24 7.93 13.65 17.63
N VAL A 25 6.88 14.12 16.96
CA VAL A 25 5.73 13.31 16.52
C VAL A 25 6.14 12.25 15.50
N MET A 26 6.91 12.64 14.47
CA MET A 26 7.22 11.79 13.31
C MET A 26 8.41 10.85 13.52
N ILE A 27 9.29 11.13 14.49
CA ILE A 27 10.53 10.35 14.71
C ILE A 27 10.61 9.85 16.15
N LYS A 28 10.72 10.76 17.12
CA LYS A 28 11.03 10.38 18.51
C LYS A 28 9.92 9.51 19.14
N GLU A 29 8.67 9.93 18.96
CA GLU A 29 7.48 9.31 19.56
C GLU A 29 6.63 8.54 18.55
N CYS A 30 7.20 8.21 17.39
CA CYS A 30 6.47 7.53 16.32
C CYS A 30 6.05 6.10 16.72
N TYR A 31 6.86 5.37 17.50
CA TYR A 31 6.53 3.99 17.90
C TYR A 31 5.81 3.88 19.25
N SER A 32 5.76 4.97 20.02
CA SER A 32 5.18 5.05 21.36
C SER A 32 3.76 5.64 21.31
N LEU A 33 3.60 6.85 20.76
CA LEU A 33 2.37 7.63 20.84
C LEU A 33 1.71 7.86 19.47
N PHE A 34 2.49 8.01 18.40
CA PHE A 34 2.01 8.42 17.06
C PHE A 34 2.20 7.34 16.00
N THR A 35 1.99 6.07 16.37
CA THR A 35 2.21 4.91 15.49
C THR A 35 1.23 4.85 14.33
N ASN A 36 -0.03 5.19 14.58
CA ASN A 36 -1.11 4.91 13.66
C ASN A 36 -1.50 6.15 12.84
N ARG A 37 -1.78 5.92 11.56
CA ARG A 37 -2.40 6.92 10.70
C ARG A 37 -3.90 6.94 10.93
N ARG A 38 -4.54 8.03 10.52
CA ARG A 38 -5.99 8.14 10.56
C ARG A 38 -6.63 7.04 9.70
N ASN A 39 -7.51 6.27 10.32
CA ASN A 39 -8.22 5.18 9.68
C ASN A 39 -9.73 5.39 9.81
N PHE A 40 -10.42 5.52 8.68
CA PHE A 40 -11.89 5.62 8.64
C PHE A 40 -12.58 4.25 8.71
N ARG A 41 -11.80 3.16 8.66
CA ARG A 41 -12.19 1.77 8.89
C ARG A 41 -13.32 1.25 7.98
N LEU A 42 -13.39 1.81 6.75
CA LEU A 42 -14.18 1.33 5.61
C LEU A 42 -13.26 1.00 4.42
N ASN A 43 -12.15 0.30 4.69
CA ASN A 43 -11.16 -0.02 3.65
C ASN A 43 -11.43 -1.37 2.98
N GLY A 44 -12.44 -2.12 3.44
CA GLY A 44 -12.81 -3.42 2.86
C GLY A 44 -11.66 -4.43 2.91
N PRO A 45 -11.35 -5.14 1.80
CA PRO A 45 -10.22 -6.08 1.72
C PRO A 45 -8.84 -5.43 1.94
N LEU A 46 -8.75 -4.09 1.92
CA LEU A 46 -7.50 -3.36 2.10
C LEU A 46 -7.24 -2.94 3.56
N ASN A 47 -8.01 -3.43 4.53
CA ASN A 47 -7.79 -3.09 5.95
C ASN A 47 -6.37 -3.43 6.41
N ASP A 48 -5.78 -4.51 5.88
CA ASP A 48 -4.44 -4.98 6.24
C ASP A 48 -3.35 -4.34 5.36
N ALA A 49 -3.68 -3.37 4.51
CA ALA A 49 -2.67 -2.66 3.74
C ALA A 49 -1.77 -1.84 4.68
N VAL A 50 -0.47 -1.74 4.37
CA VAL A 50 0.54 -1.01 5.20
C VAL A 50 0.17 0.44 5.52
N VAL A 51 -0.72 1.06 4.74
CA VAL A 51 -1.19 2.43 4.95
C VAL A 51 -2.32 2.53 5.99
N PHE A 52 -3.01 1.42 6.28
CA PHE A 52 -4.14 1.31 7.19
C PHE A 52 -3.90 0.38 8.40
N ALA A 53 -2.92 -0.52 8.31
CA ALA A 53 -2.51 -1.38 9.41
C ALA A 53 -2.13 -0.54 10.63
N GLU A 54 -2.40 -1.08 11.82
CA GLU A 54 -2.18 -0.39 13.09
C GLU A 54 -1.17 -1.19 13.94
N ASN A 55 -0.35 -0.51 14.74
CA ASN A 55 0.51 -1.08 15.77
C ASN A 55 1.48 -2.17 15.26
N GLU A 56 1.47 -3.35 15.87
CA GLU A 56 2.38 -4.46 15.55
C GLU A 56 2.16 -5.01 14.14
N ASP A 57 0.92 -5.04 13.64
CA ASP A 57 0.65 -5.45 12.26
C ASP A 57 1.34 -4.52 11.27
N TRP A 58 1.28 -3.20 11.52
CA TRP A 58 2.01 -2.23 10.72
C TRP A 58 3.52 -2.41 10.81
N LYS A 59 4.07 -2.62 12.02
CA LYS A 59 5.52 -2.84 12.21
C LYS A 59 5.98 -4.09 11.48
N ARG A 60 5.22 -5.19 11.56
CA ARG A 60 5.48 -6.45 10.87
C ARG A 60 5.45 -6.27 9.35
N ILE A 61 4.37 -5.71 8.82
CA ILE A 61 4.27 -5.48 7.36
C ILE A 61 5.40 -4.56 6.90
N ARG A 62 5.75 -3.53 7.68
CA ARG A 62 6.83 -2.59 7.34
C ARG A 62 8.21 -3.24 7.39
N SER A 63 8.48 -4.20 8.26
CA SER A 63 9.78 -4.88 8.32
C SER A 63 10.07 -5.64 7.02
N MET A 64 9.03 -6.22 6.40
CA MET A 64 9.12 -6.89 5.09
C MET A 64 9.58 -5.93 3.97
N PHE A 65 9.24 -4.63 4.06
CA PHE A 65 9.71 -3.61 3.11
C PHE A 65 11.21 -3.32 3.24
N GLY A 66 11.83 -3.59 4.39
CA GLY A 66 13.29 -3.48 4.55
C GLY A 66 14.04 -4.42 3.61
N ILE A 67 13.54 -5.66 3.46
CA ILE A 67 14.05 -6.66 2.51
C ILE A 67 13.79 -6.20 1.07
N MET A 68 12.65 -5.56 0.78
CA MET A 68 12.45 -4.97 -0.55
C MET A 68 13.47 -3.87 -0.88
N LYS A 69 13.79 -3.01 0.10
CA LYS A 69 14.66 -1.86 -0.13
C LYS A 69 16.06 -2.29 -0.59
N SER A 70 16.63 -3.37 -0.07
CA SER A 70 17.94 -3.88 -0.49
C SER A 70 17.96 -4.27 -1.97
N HIS A 71 16.86 -4.80 -2.50
CA HIS A 71 16.73 -5.25 -3.88
C HIS A 71 16.23 -4.15 -4.85
N SER A 72 15.60 -3.09 -4.33
CA SER A 72 15.11 -1.95 -5.14
C SER A 72 16.21 -1.15 -5.86
N ARG A 73 17.48 -1.26 -5.45
CA ARG A 73 18.60 -0.53 -6.09
C ARG A 73 18.85 -0.98 -7.53
N SER A 74 18.71 -2.27 -7.82
CA SER A 74 18.83 -2.83 -9.18
C SER A 74 17.70 -2.39 -10.12
N LEU A 75 16.58 -1.93 -9.55
CA LEU A 75 15.44 -1.42 -10.28
C LEU A 75 15.69 0.00 -10.81
N VAL A 76 16.24 0.86 -9.94
CA VAL A 76 16.55 2.27 -10.24
C VAL A 76 17.56 2.39 -11.39
N GLU A 77 18.48 1.45 -11.49
CA GLU A 77 19.48 1.38 -12.56
C GLU A 77 18.87 1.11 -13.95
N ASN A 78 17.71 0.42 -14.01
CA ASN A 78 17.01 0.13 -15.26
C ASN A 78 16.09 1.27 -15.73
N LEU A 79 15.70 2.18 -14.84
CA LEU A 79 14.80 3.31 -15.13
C LEU A 79 15.50 4.47 -15.88
N GLY A 80 16.82 4.54 -15.87
CA GLY A 80 17.59 5.69 -16.39
C GLY A 80 17.67 5.84 -17.92
N LYS A 81 16.94 5.06 -18.72
CA LYS A 81 17.15 4.95 -20.19
C LYS A 81 16.05 5.54 -21.08
N THR A 82 15.12 6.33 -20.55
CA THR A 82 13.98 6.80 -21.35
C THR A 82 13.85 8.32 -21.30
N SER A 83 14.41 9.01 -22.29
CA SER A 83 14.18 10.44 -22.51
C SER A 83 14.49 10.80 -23.96
N GLU A 84 13.46 11.00 -24.78
CA GLU A 84 13.46 11.93 -25.92
C GLU A 84 12.11 11.87 -26.64
N ARG A 85 11.26 12.89 -26.47
CA ARG A 85 10.23 13.28 -27.46
C ARG A 85 9.59 14.61 -27.07
N GLY A 86 9.81 15.63 -27.91
CA GLY A 86 9.37 17.01 -27.71
C GLY A 86 8.02 17.29 -28.35
N ASP A 87 6.94 16.79 -27.75
CA ASP A 87 5.56 17.15 -28.09
C ASP A 87 4.85 17.77 -26.88
N SER A 88 3.87 18.66 -27.10
CA SER A 88 3.04 19.22 -26.03
C SER A 88 2.11 18.15 -25.47
N ALA A 89 2.44 17.60 -24.30
CA ALA A 89 1.67 16.58 -23.62
C ALA A 89 1.03 17.10 -22.33
N ASP A 90 -0.15 16.59 -21.97
CA ASP A 90 -0.66 16.75 -20.61
C ASP A 90 0.29 16.01 -19.65
N ILE A 91 1.06 16.80 -18.89
CA ILE A 91 2.07 16.34 -17.94
C ILE A 91 1.48 15.33 -16.96
N LYS A 92 0.22 15.53 -16.52
CA LYS A 92 -0.43 14.63 -15.55
C LYS A 92 -0.77 13.28 -16.18
N GLU A 93 -1.20 13.26 -17.42
CA GLU A 93 -1.50 12.01 -18.13
C GLU A 93 -0.21 11.27 -18.52
N PHE A 94 0.79 11.99 -19.02
CA PHE A 94 2.08 11.42 -19.39
C PHE A 94 2.81 10.81 -18.18
N PHE A 95 3.03 11.59 -17.11
CA PHE A 95 3.70 11.07 -15.91
C PHE A 95 2.82 10.07 -15.16
N GLY A 96 1.49 10.19 -15.27
CA GLY A 96 0.56 9.19 -14.73
C GLY A 96 0.74 7.83 -15.39
N ALA A 97 0.74 7.78 -16.72
CA ALA A 97 0.99 6.57 -17.49
C ALA A 97 2.40 6.01 -17.25
N TYR A 98 3.43 6.84 -17.35
CA TYR A 98 4.80 6.43 -17.06
C TYR A 98 4.96 5.86 -15.65
N SER A 99 4.41 6.54 -14.63
CA SER A 99 4.50 6.07 -13.23
C SER A 99 3.78 4.75 -13.03
N MET A 100 2.65 4.53 -13.73
CA MET A 100 1.96 3.24 -13.70
C MET A 100 2.77 2.14 -14.36
N ASP A 101 3.36 2.37 -15.54
CA ASP A 101 4.21 1.37 -16.22
C ASP A 101 5.41 0.99 -15.36
N VAL A 102 6.03 1.98 -14.73
CA VAL A 102 7.09 1.75 -13.76
C VAL A 102 6.56 0.92 -12.61
N VAL A 103 5.47 1.30 -11.94
CA VAL A 103 4.95 0.53 -10.80
C VAL A 103 4.54 -0.89 -11.22
N THR A 104 3.90 -1.10 -12.37
CA THR A 104 3.43 -2.44 -12.76
C THR A 104 4.57 -3.35 -13.22
N SER A 105 5.53 -2.81 -13.96
CA SER A 105 6.72 -3.55 -14.39
C SER A 105 7.62 -3.88 -13.19
N THR A 106 7.77 -2.95 -12.26
CA THR A 106 8.68 -3.14 -11.12
C THR A 106 8.06 -3.90 -9.95
N ALA A 107 6.77 -3.68 -9.67
CA ALA A 107 6.10 -4.33 -8.56
C ALA A 107 5.57 -5.72 -8.94
N PHE A 108 5.09 -5.87 -10.18
CA PHE A 108 4.39 -7.07 -10.63
C PHE A 108 5.01 -7.70 -11.88
N SER A 109 6.17 -7.24 -12.39
CA SER A 109 6.73 -7.67 -13.70
C SER A 109 5.68 -7.80 -14.79
N VAL A 110 4.72 -6.87 -14.82
CA VAL A 110 3.72 -6.76 -15.88
C VAL A 110 4.02 -5.49 -16.66
N ASP A 111 4.37 -5.67 -17.93
CA ASP A 111 4.56 -4.57 -18.88
C ASP A 111 3.21 -4.28 -19.54
N ILE A 112 2.65 -3.11 -19.23
CA ILE A 112 1.28 -2.72 -19.62
C ILE A 112 1.30 -1.73 -20.80
N GLU A 113 2.45 -1.09 -21.05
CA GLU A 113 2.63 -0.04 -22.06
C GLU A 113 1.51 1.01 -22.00
N SER A 114 1.18 1.49 -20.80
CA SER A 114 0.02 2.34 -20.53
C SER A 114 0.05 3.71 -21.25
N LEU A 115 1.23 4.15 -21.69
CA LEU A 115 1.38 5.30 -22.59
C LEU A 115 0.75 5.07 -23.97
N ASN A 116 0.85 3.85 -24.50
CA ASN A 116 0.28 3.46 -25.79
C ASN A 116 -1.13 2.87 -25.66
N ASN A 117 -1.46 2.32 -24.48
CA ASN A 117 -2.75 1.69 -24.21
C ASN A 117 -3.44 2.25 -22.95
N PRO A 118 -3.96 3.49 -23.00
CA PRO A 118 -4.59 4.13 -21.84
C PRO A 118 -5.92 3.50 -21.41
N LYS A 119 -6.46 2.54 -22.20
CA LYS A 119 -7.69 1.80 -21.92
C LYS A 119 -7.44 0.43 -21.30
N ASP A 120 -6.19 0.08 -21.03
CA ASP A 120 -5.86 -1.19 -20.39
C ASP A 120 -6.63 -1.36 -19.05
N PRO A 121 -7.12 -2.57 -18.73
CA PRO A 121 -7.86 -2.80 -17.50
C PRO A 121 -7.12 -2.40 -16.23
N PHE A 122 -5.79 -2.56 -16.14
CA PHE A 122 -5.00 -2.12 -14.99
C PHE A 122 -5.01 -0.59 -14.88
N VAL A 123 -4.77 0.11 -15.99
CA VAL A 123 -4.79 1.58 -16.06
C VAL A 123 -6.13 2.12 -15.59
N SER A 124 -7.21 1.58 -16.14
CA SER A 124 -8.58 1.99 -15.81
C SER A 124 -8.92 1.73 -14.34
N ASN A 125 -8.54 0.56 -13.81
CA ASN A 125 -8.79 0.19 -12.42
C ASN A 125 -7.96 1.02 -11.41
N ILE A 126 -6.68 1.31 -11.70
CA ILE A 126 -5.86 2.21 -10.87
C ILE A 126 -6.45 3.63 -10.87
N LYS A 127 -6.81 4.16 -12.05
CA LYS A 127 -7.44 5.50 -12.15
C LYS A 127 -8.74 5.55 -11.35
N LYS A 128 -9.56 4.50 -11.35
CA LYS A 128 -10.77 4.40 -10.51
C LYS A 128 -10.42 4.36 -9.01
N MET A 129 -9.38 3.61 -8.62
CA MET A 129 -8.94 3.50 -7.23
C MET A 129 -8.45 4.85 -6.66
N LEU A 130 -7.76 5.65 -7.47
CA LEU A 130 -7.21 6.95 -7.08
C LEU A 130 -8.23 8.09 -7.10
N LYS A 131 -9.41 7.89 -7.72
CA LYS A 131 -10.50 8.88 -7.73
C LYS A 131 -11.20 8.93 -6.37
N PHE A 132 -10.58 9.60 -5.42
CA PHE A 132 -11.21 9.91 -4.15
C PHE A 132 -11.95 11.25 -4.22
N ASN A 133 -13.21 11.27 -3.81
CA ASN A 133 -14.01 12.49 -3.74
C ASN A 133 -14.36 12.80 -2.29
N PHE A 134 -13.80 13.89 -1.74
CA PHE A 134 -14.09 14.38 -0.39
C PHE A 134 -15.56 14.79 -0.19
N PHE A 135 -16.30 15.05 -1.28
CA PHE A 135 -17.73 15.36 -1.23
C PHE A 135 -18.62 14.13 -1.45
N ASN A 136 -18.07 12.92 -1.41
CA ASN A 136 -18.86 11.71 -1.49
C ASN A 136 -19.82 11.63 -0.28
N PRO A 137 -21.13 11.39 -0.47
CA PRO A 137 -22.10 11.38 0.62
C PRO A 137 -21.80 10.30 1.68
N VAL A 138 -21.23 9.15 1.30
CA VAL A 138 -20.81 8.11 2.23
C VAL A 138 -19.63 8.59 3.08
N PHE A 139 -18.66 9.28 2.47
CA PHE A 139 -17.54 9.87 3.20
C PHE A 139 -18.00 10.94 4.19
N LEU A 140 -18.87 11.86 3.74
CA LEU A 140 -19.44 12.90 4.60
C LEU A 140 -20.25 12.30 5.76
N ALA A 141 -21.04 11.25 5.52
CA ALA A 141 -21.80 10.57 6.56
C ALA A 141 -20.87 9.95 7.63
N VAL A 142 -19.76 9.34 7.22
CA VAL A 142 -18.76 8.75 8.14
C VAL A 142 -18.04 9.83 8.95
N VAL A 143 -17.70 10.96 8.34
CA VAL A 143 -17.04 12.09 9.01
C VAL A 143 -17.97 12.76 10.04
N LEU A 144 -19.25 12.94 9.70
CA LEU A 144 -20.24 13.58 10.58
C LEU A 144 -20.76 12.63 11.67
N PHE A 145 -20.92 11.34 11.35
CA PHE A 145 -21.55 10.34 12.20
C PHE A 145 -20.70 9.06 12.28
N PRO A 146 -19.55 9.10 13.00
CA PRO A 146 -18.61 7.98 13.05
C PRO A 146 -19.18 6.68 13.65
N PHE A 147 -20.28 6.77 14.42
CA PHE A 147 -20.98 5.61 14.96
C PHE A 147 -21.70 4.77 13.89
N ILE A 148 -21.91 5.30 12.68
CA ILE A 148 -22.53 4.59 11.56
C ILE A 148 -21.50 3.68 10.84
N THR A 149 -20.21 3.99 10.93
CA THR A 149 -19.11 3.21 10.36
C THR A 149 -19.19 1.69 10.60
N PRO A 150 -19.36 1.18 11.85
CA PRO A 150 -19.46 -0.26 12.09
C PRO A 150 -20.69 -0.89 11.40
N LEU A 151 -21.80 -0.16 11.25
CA LEU A 151 -22.98 -0.62 10.54
C LEU A 151 -22.70 -0.72 9.03
N LEU A 152 -22.12 0.33 8.43
CA LEU A 152 -21.76 0.34 7.00
C LEU A 152 -20.76 -0.77 6.65
N ARG A 153 -19.80 -1.03 7.55
CA ARG A 153 -18.85 -2.14 7.39
C ARG A 153 -19.58 -3.49 7.36
N LYS A 154 -20.54 -3.72 8.26
CA LYS A 154 -21.35 -4.94 8.27
C LYS A 154 -22.21 -5.09 7.01
N MET A 155 -22.64 -3.98 6.42
CA MET A 155 -23.33 -3.97 5.12
C MET A 155 -22.41 -4.20 3.92
N GLY A 156 -21.09 -4.37 4.14
CA GLY A 156 -20.11 -4.60 3.08
C GLY A 156 -19.74 -3.34 2.29
N LEU A 157 -20.05 -2.14 2.80
CA LEU A 157 -19.67 -0.89 2.14
C LEU A 157 -18.19 -0.57 2.41
N ALA A 158 -17.49 -0.15 1.37
CA ALA A 158 -16.10 0.28 1.40
C ALA A 158 -15.93 1.57 0.58
N PHE A 159 -14.92 2.38 0.91
CA PHE A 159 -14.57 3.56 0.10
C PHE A 159 -13.93 3.18 -1.25
N PHE A 160 -13.30 2.02 -1.30
CA PHE A 160 -12.73 1.50 -2.53
C PHE A 160 -13.79 0.74 -3.33
N PRO A 161 -13.90 0.95 -4.64
CA PRO A 161 -14.87 0.22 -5.46
C PRO A 161 -14.61 -1.28 -5.41
N GLY A 162 -15.63 -2.06 -5.05
CA GLY A 162 -15.53 -3.52 -4.90
C GLY A 162 -15.01 -4.23 -6.16
N GLU A 163 -15.48 -3.81 -7.34
CA GLU A 163 -15.03 -4.32 -8.63
C GLU A 163 -13.52 -4.16 -8.85
N VAL A 164 -12.97 -3.01 -8.46
CA VAL A 164 -11.54 -2.69 -8.61
C VAL A 164 -10.73 -3.57 -7.66
N THR A 165 -11.15 -3.69 -6.41
CA THR A 165 -10.47 -4.56 -5.45
C THR A 165 -10.53 -6.04 -5.87
N ALA A 166 -11.68 -6.49 -6.37
CA ALA A 166 -11.85 -7.86 -6.84
C ALA A 166 -10.96 -8.16 -8.07
N PHE A 167 -10.83 -7.21 -9.00
CA PHE A 167 -9.92 -7.32 -10.14
C PHE A 167 -8.48 -7.55 -9.68
N PHE A 168 -7.95 -6.70 -8.79
CA PHE A 168 -6.57 -6.85 -8.32
C PHE A 168 -6.35 -8.12 -7.47
N CYS A 169 -7.30 -8.48 -6.62
CA CYS A 169 -7.24 -9.74 -5.87
C CYS A 169 -7.22 -10.95 -6.82
N ALA A 170 -8.08 -10.98 -7.83
CA ALA A 170 -8.12 -12.06 -8.81
C ALA A 170 -6.84 -12.13 -9.65
N SER A 171 -6.31 -10.98 -10.08
CA SER A 171 -5.04 -10.91 -10.80
C SER A 171 -3.89 -11.44 -9.94
N MET A 172 -3.81 -11.04 -8.68
CA MET A 172 -2.78 -11.51 -7.75
C MET A 172 -2.87 -13.02 -7.47
N GLN A 173 -4.09 -13.54 -7.33
CA GLN A 173 -4.34 -14.97 -7.13
C GLN A 173 -3.94 -15.83 -8.33
N LYS A 174 -3.97 -15.27 -9.55
CA LYS A 174 -3.48 -15.95 -10.77
C LYS A 174 -1.96 -15.93 -10.88
N ILE A 175 -1.33 -14.78 -10.60
CA ILE A 175 0.12 -14.61 -10.80
C ILE A 175 0.92 -15.35 -9.71
N LYS A 176 0.44 -15.38 -8.46
CA LYS A 176 1.15 -16.04 -7.34
C LYS A 176 1.51 -17.52 -7.62
N PRO A 177 0.58 -18.44 -7.97
CA PRO A 177 0.91 -19.84 -8.19
C PRO A 177 1.81 -20.06 -9.40
N GLU A 178 1.62 -19.30 -10.48
CA GLU A 178 2.47 -19.39 -11.68
C GLU A 178 3.95 -19.08 -11.37
N ARG A 179 4.19 -18.15 -10.44
CA ARG A 179 5.55 -17.80 -10.01
C ARG A 179 6.16 -18.76 -9.02
N VAL A 180 5.37 -19.32 -8.12
CA VAL A 180 5.85 -20.35 -7.20
C VAL A 180 6.26 -21.62 -7.96
N ALA A 181 5.59 -21.93 -9.08
CA ALA A 181 5.91 -23.08 -9.92
C ALA A 181 7.14 -22.88 -10.83
N LYS A 182 7.41 -21.65 -11.29
CA LYS A 182 8.52 -21.33 -12.21
C LYS A 182 9.75 -20.88 -11.42
N ASP A 183 10.49 -21.85 -10.88
CA ASP A 183 11.65 -21.58 -10.01
C ASP A 183 12.88 -20.99 -10.73
N HIS A 184 12.92 -21.04 -12.06
CA HIS A 184 14.13 -20.80 -12.86
C HIS A 184 14.25 -19.41 -13.51
N GLU A 185 13.24 -18.55 -13.44
CA GLU A 185 13.27 -17.18 -13.98
C GLU A 185 12.99 -16.13 -12.88
N ARG A 186 13.72 -16.24 -11.77
CA ARG A 186 13.56 -15.35 -10.61
C ARG A 186 14.10 -13.95 -10.90
N ARG A 187 13.27 -13.09 -11.49
CA ARG A 187 13.52 -11.64 -11.47
C ARG A 187 13.22 -11.11 -10.07
N ALA A 188 14.16 -10.35 -9.50
CA ALA A 188 13.97 -9.72 -8.19
C ALA A 188 13.01 -8.53 -8.31
N ASP A 189 11.70 -8.80 -8.19
CA ASP A 189 10.63 -7.79 -8.19
C ASP A 189 9.86 -7.78 -6.85
N PHE A 190 9.02 -6.77 -6.63
CA PHE A 190 8.34 -6.61 -5.34
C PHE A 190 7.48 -7.82 -4.97
N MET A 191 6.78 -8.41 -5.94
CA MET A 191 5.92 -9.55 -5.69
C MET A 191 6.71 -10.80 -5.30
N GLN A 192 7.88 -11.02 -5.92
CA GLN A 192 8.79 -12.09 -5.53
C GLN A 192 9.31 -11.88 -4.11
N LEU A 193 9.69 -10.65 -3.75
CA LEU A 193 10.13 -10.31 -2.40
C LEU A 193 9.03 -10.56 -1.35
N MET A 194 7.77 -10.26 -1.67
CA MET A 194 6.64 -10.58 -0.81
C MET A 194 6.46 -12.10 -0.65
N ILE A 195 6.60 -12.88 -1.71
CA ILE A 195 6.54 -14.36 -1.64
C ILE A 195 7.68 -14.91 -0.76
N ASP A 196 8.90 -14.40 -0.93
CA ASP A 196 10.06 -14.87 -0.19
C ASP A 196 9.97 -14.51 1.30
N SER A 197 9.46 -13.32 1.62
CA SER A 197 9.23 -12.91 3.02
C SER A 197 8.19 -13.78 3.74
N GLN A 198 7.14 -14.24 3.04
CA GLN A 198 6.17 -15.20 3.61
C GLN A 198 6.83 -16.56 3.92
N LYS A 199 7.76 -17.02 3.08
CA LYS A 199 8.53 -18.24 3.34
C LYS A 199 9.47 -18.08 4.53
N SER A 200 10.13 -16.93 4.66
CA SER A 200 11.03 -16.68 5.80
C SER A 200 10.29 -16.56 7.13
N GLU A 201 9.08 -15.98 7.16
CA GLU A 201 8.26 -15.95 8.37
C GLU A 201 7.80 -17.35 8.77
N ASN A 202 7.34 -18.18 7.81
CA ASN A 202 6.98 -19.57 8.09
C ASN A 202 8.17 -20.39 8.62
N ASN A 203 9.39 -20.13 8.14
CA ASN A 203 10.60 -20.78 8.66
C ASN A 203 11.00 -20.26 10.04
N GLN A 204 10.73 -18.99 10.37
CA GLN A 204 10.94 -18.43 11.71
C GLN A 204 9.95 -19.01 12.72
N ASP A 205 8.66 -19.14 12.35
CA ASP A 205 7.67 -19.84 13.18
C ASP A 205 8.02 -21.32 13.36
N PHE A 206 8.54 -21.99 12.33
CA PHE A 206 9.02 -23.39 12.44
C PHE A 206 10.24 -23.50 13.37
N SER A 207 11.19 -22.57 13.28
CA SER A 207 12.37 -22.54 14.17
C SER A 207 12.03 -22.22 15.63
N LEU A 208 10.98 -21.43 15.87
CA LEU A 208 10.47 -21.17 17.21
C LEU A 208 9.77 -22.41 17.77
N LEU A 209 8.97 -23.12 16.95
CA LEU A 209 8.33 -24.37 17.35
C LEU A 209 9.35 -25.49 17.65
N ASP A 210 10.42 -25.60 16.87
CA ASP A 210 11.52 -26.54 17.14
C ASP A 210 12.24 -26.21 18.46
N SER A 211 12.45 -24.91 18.76
CA SER A 211 13.03 -24.49 20.04
C SER A 211 12.12 -24.76 21.25
N TYR A 212 10.80 -24.74 21.06
CA TYR A 212 9.82 -25.09 22.11
C TYR A 212 9.69 -26.60 22.33
N GLU A 213 9.91 -27.43 21.30
CA GLU A 213 9.93 -28.90 21.43
C GLU A 213 11.24 -29.38 22.08
N GLU A 214 12.39 -28.76 21.78
CA GLU A 214 13.68 -29.08 22.41
C GLU A 214 13.71 -28.75 23.91
N GLU A 215 13.07 -27.65 24.34
CA GLU A 215 13.00 -27.25 25.75
C GLU A 215 12.06 -28.14 26.59
N LYS A 216 11.19 -28.93 25.95
CA LYS A 216 10.28 -29.89 26.61
C LYS A 216 10.86 -31.30 26.69
N CYS A 217 11.93 -31.58 25.95
CA CYS A 217 12.65 -32.84 25.95
C CYS A 217 13.93 -32.83 26.82
N MET A 218 14.17 -31.76 27.59
CA MET A 218 15.23 -31.65 28.60
C MET A 218 14.68 -31.61 30.03
#